data_AF-A0A0N4XK12-F1
#
_entry.id   AF-A0A0N4XK12-F1
#
_cell.length_a   1.000
_cell.length_b   1.000
_cell.length_c   1.000
_cell.angle_alpha   90.00
_cell.angle_beta   90.00
_cell.angle_gamma   90.00
#
_symmetry.space_group_name_H-M   'P 1'
#
loop_
_entity.id
_entity.type
_entity.pdbx_description
1 polymer ?
#
loop_
_entity_poly.entity_id
_entity_poly.type
_entity_poly.pdbx_seq_one_letter_code
_entity_poly.pdbx_strand_id
1 'polypeptide(L)'
;GGAADVKVARANLDGTNALVIASNDLTELDHISLDITNQRVYFTEAKAGRISSVTYDGQDRHYILNDPGKQPNGIAFFSDRLFYADSAFDSIDVATIVGDGQPPQFTHFKKEIENLVNIKVLQPRPSSISHPCRTDNGNCKHICVPQQFSQHTCMCATGYTKDGMTSCKLFDESFVMVATKNKIVGYPLDETHQKGIAMDPIGGLSITSIDFEFESRTIFVSEASGINKGITAYAIGESAPRPIVRDTFGSMTIRSIAVDWINFNLYFINQDSERTNIEVCKLDGQYRYQICEFHRTNDNQQQRFY
;
A
#
# COMPACT_ATOMS: atom_id res chain seq x y z
N GLY A 1 -12.73 -5.93 -18.44
CA GLY A 1 -11.37 -5.57 -18.02
C GLY A 1 -10.43 -6.53 -18.71
N GLY A 2 -9.52 -6.02 -19.55
CA GLY A 2 -8.50 -6.87 -20.17
C GLY A 2 -7.53 -7.35 -19.10
N ALA A 3 -7.17 -8.63 -19.12
CA ALA A 3 -6.07 -9.13 -18.31
C ALA A 3 -4.83 -8.28 -18.64
N ALA A 4 -4.21 -7.69 -17.63
CA ALA A 4 -2.96 -6.98 -17.83
C ALA A 4 -1.90 -8.00 -18.25
N ASP A 5 -1.20 -7.75 -19.35
CA ASP A 5 -0.13 -8.63 -19.81
C ASP A 5 0.96 -8.76 -18.75
N VAL A 6 1.38 -10.00 -18.49
CA VAL A 6 2.45 -10.28 -17.53
C VAL A 6 3.76 -9.70 -18.05
N LYS A 7 4.46 -8.95 -17.20
CA LYS A 7 5.71 -8.29 -17.57
C LYS A 7 6.64 -8.14 -16.37
N VAL A 8 7.93 -8.17 -16.66
CA VAL A 8 9.00 -7.75 -15.73
C VAL A 8 9.45 -6.36 -16.16
N ALA A 9 9.56 -5.44 -15.21
CA ALA A 9 9.96 -4.06 -15.46
C ALA A 9 10.98 -3.57 -14.43
N ARG A 10 11.78 -2.59 -14.84
CA ARG A 10 12.74 -1.84 -14.01
C ARG A 10 12.28 -0.39 -13.95
N ALA A 11 12.52 0.29 -12.84
CA ALA A 11 12.43 1.74 -12.73
C ALA A 11 13.55 2.25 -11.80
N ASN A 12 13.78 3.55 -11.81
CA ASN A 12 14.54 4.20 -10.74
C ASN A 12 13.79 4.06 -9.41
N LEU A 13 14.51 4.17 -8.29
CA LEU A 13 13.93 4.07 -6.95
C LEU A 13 12.93 5.20 -6.63
N ASP A 14 12.96 6.30 -7.38
CA ASP A 14 12.00 7.40 -7.33
C ASP A 14 10.78 7.19 -8.26
N GLY A 15 10.69 6.02 -8.91
CA GLY A 15 9.62 5.65 -9.83
C GLY A 15 9.78 6.20 -11.26
N THR A 16 10.83 6.99 -11.54
CA THR A 16 11.11 7.51 -12.88
C THR A 16 11.75 6.45 -13.79
N ASN A 17 11.80 6.71 -15.10
CA ASN A 17 12.48 5.86 -16.09
C ASN A 17 12.03 4.38 -16.05
N ALA A 18 10.73 4.16 -15.93
CA ALA A 18 10.17 2.81 -16.02
C ALA A 18 10.41 2.21 -17.41
N LEU A 19 10.97 1.00 -17.45
CA LEU A 19 11.30 0.23 -18.64
C LEU A 19 10.80 -1.20 -18.48
N VAL A 20 10.05 -1.70 -19.45
CA VAL A 20 9.69 -3.12 -19.53
C VAL A 20 10.91 -3.90 -20.03
N ILE A 21 11.38 -4.87 -19.25
CA ILE A 21 12.57 -5.67 -19.55
C ILE A 21 12.23 -7.09 -20.01
N ALA A 22 11.00 -7.54 -19.79
CA ALA A 22 10.44 -8.74 -20.40
C ALA A 22 8.91 -8.65 -20.46
N SER A 23 8.31 -9.01 -21.59
CA SER A 23 6.84 -8.99 -21.77
C SER A 23 6.29 -10.16 -22.61
N ASN A 24 7.15 -10.87 -23.32
CA ASN A 24 6.76 -11.94 -24.24
C ASN A 24 7.16 -13.29 -23.64
N ASP A 25 6.45 -14.36 -23.97
CA ASP A 25 6.75 -15.71 -23.45
C ASP A 25 6.96 -15.70 -21.92
N LEU A 26 6.03 -15.04 -21.23
CA LEU A 26 5.93 -15.03 -19.80
C LEU A 26 4.64 -15.70 -19.40
N THR A 27 4.73 -16.56 -18.40
CA THR A 27 3.60 -17.17 -17.73
C THR A 27 3.49 -16.55 -16.33
N GLU A 28 2.99 -17.28 -15.35
CA GLU A 28 2.88 -16.79 -13.97
C GLU A 28 4.26 -16.51 -13.39
N LEU A 29 4.52 -15.26 -13.02
CA LEU A 29 5.77 -14.84 -12.36
C LEU A 29 5.60 -14.95 -10.85
N ASP A 30 6.54 -15.61 -10.18
CA ASP A 30 6.44 -15.85 -8.73
C ASP A 30 7.48 -15.07 -7.92
N HIS A 31 8.77 -15.20 -8.26
CA HIS A 31 9.87 -14.61 -7.49
C HIS A 31 10.94 -13.96 -8.37
N ILE A 32 11.71 -13.04 -7.76
CA ILE A 32 12.77 -12.27 -8.43
C ILE A 32 14.02 -12.19 -7.55
N SER A 33 15.20 -12.27 -8.18
CA SER A 33 16.50 -12.07 -7.54
C SER A 33 17.40 -11.24 -8.44
N LEU A 34 18.39 -10.57 -7.84
CA LEU A 34 19.25 -9.63 -8.54
C LEU A 34 20.71 -10.05 -8.42
N ASP A 35 21.40 -10.08 -9.56
CA ASP A 35 22.85 -10.00 -9.63
C ASP A 35 23.24 -8.55 -9.86
N ILE A 36 23.64 -7.89 -8.78
CA ILE A 36 23.99 -6.48 -8.79
C ILE A 36 25.32 -6.25 -9.51
N THR A 37 26.22 -7.23 -9.51
CA THR A 37 27.56 -7.13 -10.09
C THR A 37 27.48 -7.18 -11.62
N ASN A 38 26.75 -8.16 -12.17
CA ASN A 38 26.60 -8.34 -13.61
C ASN A 38 25.32 -7.70 -14.18
N GLN A 39 24.58 -6.92 -13.37
CA GLN A 39 23.36 -6.20 -13.77
C GLN A 39 22.32 -7.13 -14.42
N ARG A 40 22.03 -8.25 -13.76
CA ARG A 40 21.05 -9.24 -14.22
C ARG A 40 19.93 -9.45 -13.23
N VAL A 41 18.75 -9.69 -13.78
CA VAL A 41 17.56 -10.11 -13.05
C VAL A 41 17.36 -11.60 -13.32
N TYR A 42 17.15 -12.37 -12.26
CA TYR A 42 16.62 -13.72 -12.33
C TYR A 42 15.18 -13.72 -11.85
N PHE A 43 14.29 -14.42 -12.53
CA PHE A 43 12.90 -14.55 -12.10
C PHE A 43 12.35 -15.93 -12.42
N THR A 44 11.41 -16.40 -11.61
CA THR A 44 10.81 -17.72 -11.74
C THR A 44 9.44 -17.67 -12.39
N GLU A 45 9.16 -18.74 -13.13
CA GLU A 45 7.85 -19.05 -13.67
C GLU A 45 7.50 -20.47 -13.23
N ALA A 46 7.01 -20.62 -11.99
CA ALA A 46 6.93 -21.91 -11.31
C ALA A 46 6.02 -22.90 -12.03
N LYS A 47 4.89 -22.42 -12.57
CA LYS A 47 3.95 -23.25 -13.33
C LYS A 47 4.52 -23.79 -14.64
N ALA A 48 5.49 -23.09 -15.23
CA ALA A 48 6.16 -23.52 -16.45
C ALA A 48 7.46 -24.30 -16.16
N GLY A 49 7.88 -24.39 -14.90
CA GLY A 49 9.16 -25.01 -14.53
C GLY A 49 10.38 -24.22 -15.01
N ARG A 50 10.27 -22.89 -15.11
CA ARG A 50 11.32 -22.03 -15.69
C ARG A 50 11.94 -21.10 -14.67
N ILE A 51 13.24 -20.87 -14.84
CA ILE A 51 13.96 -19.74 -14.25
C ILE A 51 14.60 -18.98 -15.40
N SER A 52 14.20 -17.72 -15.57
CA SER A 52 14.71 -16.85 -16.63
C SER A 52 15.76 -15.90 -16.08
N SER A 53 16.77 -15.59 -16.90
CA SER A 53 17.71 -14.48 -16.70
C SER A 53 17.50 -13.42 -17.76
N VAL A 54 17.63 -12.15 -17.41
CA VAL A 54 17.65 -11.01 -18.35
C VAL A 54 18.55 -9.92 -17.80
N THR A 55 19.21 -9.14 -18.66
CA THR A 55 19.96 -7.96 -18.21
C THR A 55 19.01 -6.85 -17.77
N TYR A 56 19.51 -5.89 -17.00
CA TYR A 56 18.67 -4.80 -16.49
C TYR A 56 18.05 -3.92 -17.59
N ASP A 57 18.63 -3.88 -18.79
CA ASP A 57 18.10 -3.18 -19.96
C ASP A 57 17.16 -4.03 -20.84
N GLY A 58 16.87 -5.28 -20.44
CA GLY A 58 15.95 -6.17 -21.16
C GLY A 58 16.59 -7.02 -22.27
N GLN A 59 17.92 -7.01 -22.35
CA GLN A 59 18.68 -7.75 -23.35
C GLN A 59 19.11 -9.12 -22.82
N ASP A 60 19.65 -9.93 -23.74
CA ASP A 60 20.26 -11.25 -23.46
C ASP A 60 19.45 -12.12 -22.48
N ARG A 61 18.15 -12.23 -22.80
CA ARG A 61 17.22 -13.09 -22.06
C ARG A 61 17.45 -14.54 -22.45
N HIS A 62 17.61 -15.41 -21.46
CA HIS A 62 17.70 -16.85 -21.65
C HIS A 62 17.19 -17.60 -20.42
N TYR A 63 16.92 -18.89 -20.57
CA TYR A 63 16.53 -19.75 -19.47
C TYR A 63 17.76 -20.28 -18.74
N ILE A 64 17.80 -20.10 -17.43
CA ILE A 64 18.70 -20.81 -16.52
C ILE A 64 18.18 -22.24 -16.31
N LEU A 65 16.87 -22.37 -16.06
CA LEU A 65 16.16 -23.64 -15.93
C LEU A 65 14.96 -23.64 -16.88
N ASN A 66 14.72 -24.76 -17.55
CA ASN A 66 13.53 -25.02 -18.35
C ASN A 66 13.17 -26.50 -18.25
N ASP A 67 12.57 -26.89 -17.13
CA ASP A 67 12.19 -28.27 -16.82
C ASP A 67 10.75 -28.28 -16.28
N PRO A 68 9.76 -28.68 -17.10
CA PRO A 68 8.35 -28.72 -16.68
C PRO A 68 8.05 -29.65 -15.50
N GLY A 69 8.97 -30.55 -15.14
CA GLY A 69 8.85 -31.40 -13.96
C GLY A 69 9.18 -30.69 -12.64
N LYS A 70 9.83 -29.53 -12.71
CA LYS A 70 10.21 -28.73 -11.54
C LYS A 70 9.23 -27.60 -11.30
N GLN A 71 9.17 -27.13 -10.06
CA GLN A 71 8.40 -25.95 -9.68
C GLN A 71 9.29 -24.98 -8.91
N PRO A 72 10.12 -24.19 -9.62
CA PRO A 72 11.03 -23.24 -8.98
C PRO A 72 10.24 -22.10 -8.34
N ASN A 73 10.11 -22.17 -7.01
CA ASN A 73 9.62 -21.11 -6.14
C ASN A 73 10.80 -20.51 -5.36
N GLY A 74 10.65 -19.32 -4.77
CA GLY A 74 11.65 -18.68 -3.91
C GLY A 74 13.11 -18.69 -4.40
N ILE A 75 13.60 -17.59 -4.97
CA ILE A 75 14.99 -17.53 -5.49
C ILE A 75 15.90 -16.55 -4.77
N ALA A 76 17.16 -16.95 -4.60
CA ALA A 76 18.21 -16.11 -4.06
C ALA A 76 19.53 -16.29 -4.82
N PHE A 77 20.02 -15.20 -5.39
CA PHE A 77 21.33 -15.16 -6.02
C PHE A 77 22.43 -14.76 -5.02
N PHE A 78 23.56 -15.45 -5.04
CA PHE A 78 24.75 -15.10 -4.27
C PHE A 78 26.02 -15.54 -5.00
N SER A 79 26.93 -14.58 -5.25
CA SER A 79 28.18 -14.79 -5.99
C SER A 79 27.91 -15.28 -7.42
N ASP A 80 27.95 -16.59 -7.62
CA ASP A 80 27.80 -17.34 -8.87
C ASP A 80 26.73 -18.43 -8.72
N ARG A 81 26.02 -18.46 -7.59
CA ARG A 81 25.05 -19.51 -7.24
C ARG A 81 23.66 -18.93 -7.14
N LEU A 82 22.73 -19.51 -7.88
CA LEU A 82 21.32 -19.23 -7.81
C LEU A 82 20.63 -20.36 -7.05
N PHE A 83 20.26 -20.09 -5.80
CA PHE A 83 19.46 -20.99 -4.97
C PHE A 83 18.00 -20.82 -5.35
N TYR A 84 17.29 -21.94 -5.51
CA TYR A 84 15.85 -21.93 -5.74
C TYR A 84 15.19 -23.07 -4.94
N ALA A 85 13.98 -22.82 -4.43
CA ALA A 85 13.16 -23.86 -3.86
C ALA A 85 12.44 -24.60 -5.00
N ASP A 86 12.42 -25.92 -4.95
CA ASP A 86 11.64 -26.74 -5.87
C ASP A 86 10.48 -27.36 -5.09
N SER A 87 9.29 -26.78 -5.21
CA SER A 87 8.12 -27.27 -4.48
C SER A 87 7.58 -28.58 -5.04
N ALA A 88 8.03 -29.02 -6.23
CA ALA A 88 7.66 -30.34 -6.75
C ALA A 88 8.42 -31.47 -6.04
N PHE A 89 9.58 -31.17 -5.46
CA PHE A 89 10.50 -32.15 -4.87
C PHE A 89 10.85 -31.86 -3.40
N ASP A 90 10.22 -30.87 -2.78
CA ASP A 90 10.49 -30.42 -1.40
C ASP A 90 11.99 -30.25 -1.13
N SER A 91 12.67 -29.55 -2.05
CA SER A 91 14.11 -29.38 -2.00
C SER A 91 14.55 -27.95 -2.29
N ILE A 92 15.74 -27.61 -1.81
CA ILE A 92 16.49 -26.44 -2.24
C ILE A 92 17.58 -26.94 -3.17
N ASP A 93 17.54 -26.44 -4.39
CA ASP A 93 18.53 -26.73 -5.42
C ASP A 93 19.37 -25.48 -5.70
N VAL A 94 20.54 -25.69 -6.31
CA VAL A 94 21.46 -24.64 -6.70
C VAL A 94 21.82 -24.80 -8.16
N ALA A 95 21.64 -23.73 -8.93
CA ALA A 95 22.25 -23.56 -10.23
C ALA A 95 23.53 -22.72 -10.07
N THR A 96 24.69 -23.31 -10.31
CA THR A 96 25.95 -22.58 -10.43
C THR A 96 26.03 -21.99 -11.84
N ILE A 97 26.00 -20.66 -11.92
CA ILE A 97 26.08 -19.89 -13.14
C ILE A 97 27.55 -19.82 -13.54
N VAL A 98 27.91 -20.61 -14.54
CA VAL A 98 29.25 -20.57 -15.14
C VAL A 98 29.24 -19.46 -16.18
N GLY A 99 30.17 -18.51 -16.09
CA GLY A 99 30.30 -17.41 -17.05
C GLY A 99 30.42 -17.89 -18.50
N ASP A 100 30.25 -16.97 -19.45
CA ASP A 100 30.41 -17.19 -20.89
C ASP A 100 29.54 -18.29 -21.51
N GLY A 101 28.21 -18.10 -21.46
CA GLY A 101 27.25 -18.85 -22.29
C GLY A 101 27.18 -20.36 -22.03
N GLN A 102 27.87 -20.84 -20.98
CA GLN A 102 27.85 -22.25 -20.59
C GLN A 102 26.55 -22.60 -19.87
N PRO A 103 26.06 -23.83 -20.02
CA PRO A 103 24.89 -24.28 -19.28
C PRO A 103 25.17 -24.25 -17.77
N PRO A 104 24.20 -23.80 -16.94
CA PRO A 104 24.34 -23.85 -15.50
C PRO A 104 24.55 -25.28 -14.99
N GLN A 105 25.32 -25.42 -13.92
CA GLN A 105 25.50 -26.71 -13.24
C GLN A 105 24.53 -26.83 -12.06
N PHE A 106 23.69 -27.87 -12.08
CA PHE A 106 22.66 -28.08 -11.06
C PHE A 106 23.11 -29.07 -9.99
N THR A 107 22.90 -28.72 -8.73
CA THR A 107 23.14 -29.59 -7.57
C THR A 107 22.03 -29.44 -6.54
N HIS A 108 21.84 -30.46 -5.70
CA HIS A 108 20.93 -30.36 -4.56
C HIS A 108 21.66 -29.72 -3.38
N PHE A 109 21.09 -28.66 -2.80
CA PHE A 109 21.59 -28.07 -1.56
C PHE A 109 21.04 -28.80 -0.34
N LYS A 110 19.71 -29.01 -0.32
CA LYS A 110 19.00 -29.60 0.80
C LYS A 110 17.70 -30.24 0.31
N LYS A 111 17.33 -31.38 0.88
CA LYS A 111 16.09 -32.10 0.58
C LYS A 111 15.22 -32.19 1.84
N GLU A 112 13.97 -32.63 1.66
CA GLU A 112 13.00 -32.85 2.73
C GLU A 112 12.66 -31.56 3.48
N ILE A 113 12.46 -30.47 2.72
CA ILE A 113 11.92 -29.22 3.23
C ILE A 113 10.59 -28.94 2.54
N GLU A 114 9.51 -29.29 3.24
CA GLU A 114 8.15 -29.11 2.77
C GLU A 114 7.71 -27.64 2.85
N ASN A 115 6.72 -27.27 2.04
CA ASN A 115 6.05 -25.96 2.07
C ASN A 115 7.01 -24.77 1.91
N LEU A 116 8.06 -24.93 1.09
CA LEU A 116 8.98 -23.84 0.76
C LEU A 116 8.27 -22.74 -0.03
N VAL A 117 8.31 -21.51 0.51
CA VAL A 117 7.72 -20.32 -0.14
C VAL A 117 8.79 -19.37 -0.67
N ASN A 118 9.88 -19.15 0.07
CA ASN A 118 10.90 -18.16 -0.30
C ASN A 118 12.28 -18.56 0.22
N ILE A 119 13.33 -18.10 -0.46
CA ILE A 119 14.73 -18.25 -0.05
C ILE A 119 15.38 -16.88 -0.06
N LYS A 120 16.18 -16.59 0.97
CA LYS A 120 17.02 -15.40 1.03
C LYS A 120 18.41 -15.75 1.52
N VAL A 121 19.43 -15.34 0.77
CA VAL A 121 20.81 -15.40 1.25
C VAL A 121 21.07 -14.21 2.17
N LEU A 122 21.52 -14.49 3.39
CA LEU A 122 21.96 -13.49 4.35
C LEU A 122 23.48 -13.36 4.25
N GLN A 123 23.96 -12.18 3.87
CA GLN A 123 25.37 -11.85 3.82
C GLN A 123 25.66 -10.61 4.67
N PRO A 124 26.79 -10.57 5.41
CA PRO A 124 27.24 -9.35 6.07
C PRO A 124 27.41 -8.23 5.03
N ARG A 125 26.88 -7.04 5.33
CA ARG A 125 27.04 -5.88 4.46
C ARG A 125 28.47 -5.34 4.58
N PRO A 126 29.16 -5.03 3.47
CA PRO A 126 30.44 -4.33 3.52
C PRO A 126 30.26 -2.98 4.23
N SER A 127 31.17 -2.64 5.15
CA SER A 127 31.13 -1.40 5.93
C SER A 127 31.39 -0.13 5.11
N SER A 128 31.93 -0.28 3.90
CA SER A 128 32.52 0.79 3.06
C SER A 128 31.63 1.34 1.94
N ILE A 129 30.33 1.00 1.90
CA ILE A 129 29.44 1.59 0.88
C ILE A 129 29.08 3.02 1.29
N SER A 130 29.62 4.00 0.57
CA SER A 130 29.19 5.39 0.62
C SER A 130 27.75 5.47 0.08
N HIS A 131 26.79 5.79 0.95
CA HIS A 131 25.39 5.93 0.58
C HIS A 131 24.98 7.39 0.79
N PRO A 132 24.43 8.07 -0.23
CA PRO A 132 24.21 9.52 -0.19
C PRO A 132 23.19 9.95 0.89
N CYS A 133 22.27 9.07 1.27
CA CYS A 133 21.31 9.32 2.35
C CYS A 133 21.81 8.93 3.75
N ARG A 134 23.05 8.45 3.90
CA ARG A 134 23.53 7.88 5.18
C ARG A 134 23.73 8.94 6.24
N THR A 135 24.24 10.10 5.86
CA THR A 135 24.43 11.23 6.77
C THR A 135 23.21 12.13 6.68
N ASP A 136 22.56 12.37 7.83
CA ASP A 136 21.42 13.28 7.98
C ASP A 136 20.30 13.07 6.94
N ASN A 137 20.03 11.83 6.53
CA ASN A 137 19.05 11.51 5.49
C ASN A 137 19.27 12.30 4.17
N GLY A 138 20.51 12.65 3.81
CA GLY A 138 20.79 13.51 2.67
C GLY A 138 20.22 14.94 2.81
N ASN A 139 19.97 15.39 4.04
CA ASN A 139 19.21 16.58 4.40
C ASN A 139 17.73 16.55 3.97
N CYS A 140 17.18 15.41 3.56
CA CYS A 140 15.77 15.29 3.19
C CYS A 140 14.87 15.28 4.43
N LYS A 141 13.78 16.06 4.39
CA LYS A 141 12.82 16.13 5.50
C LYS A 141 12.03 14.84 5.70
N HIS A 142 11.67 14.14 4.62
CA HIS A 142 10.92 12.88 4.68
C HIS A 142 11.74 11.71 4.15
N ILE A 143 11.79 11.51 2.83
CA ILE A 143 12.40 10.33 2.22
C ILE A 143 13.58 10.75 1.34
N CYS A 144 14.75 10.18 1.58
CA CYS A 144 15.90 10.31 0.69
C CYS A 144 16.02 9.09 -0.21
N VAL A 145 16.01 9.32 -1.52
CA VAL A 145 16.10 8.28 -2.53
C VAL A 145 17.47 8.37 -3.22
N PRO A 146 18.33 7.34 -3.09
CA PRO A 146 19.63 7.35 -3.74
C PRO A 146 19.47 7.22 -5.26
N GLN A 147 20.35 7.91 -5.97
CA GLN A 147 20.46 7.90 -7.42
C GLN A 147 21.87 7.44 -7.84
N GLN A 148 22.09 7.32 -9.15
CA GLN A 148 23.40 6.95 -9.70
C GLN A 148 24.48 7.97 -9.29
N PHE A 149 25.75 7.54 -9.35
CA PHE A 149 26.91 8.40 -9.05
C PHE A 149 26.91 9.04 -7.66
N SER A 150 26.37 8.34 -6.65
CA SER A 150 26.26 8.85 -5.26
C SER A 150 25.47 10.16 -5.14
N GLN A 151 24.54 10.42 -6.07
CA GLN A 151 23.56 11.49 -5.95
C GLN A 151 22.31 11.00 -5.20
N HIS A 152 21.43 11.92 -4.81
CA HIS A 152 20.13 11.58 -4.24
C HIS A 152 19.09 12.65 -4.58
N THR A 153 17.83 12.29 -4.42
CA THR A 153 16.70 13.21 -4.48
C THR A 153 15.82 13.03 -3.26
N CYS A 154 15.17 14.11 -2.82
CA CYS A 154 14.21 14.06 -1.72
C CYS A 154 12.79 13.88 -2.26
N MET A 155 12.05 12.95 -1.65
CA MET A 155 10.64 12.71 -1.89
C MET A 155 9.84 12.95 -0.60
N CYS A 156 8.59 13.35 -0.77
CA CYS A 156 7.67 13.59 0.33
C CYS A 156 6.76 12.38 0.54
N ALA A 157 6.38 12.13 1.80
CA ALA A 157 5.33 11.19 2.15
C ALA A 157 4.01 11.55 1.45
N THR A 158 3.10 10.58 1.37
CA THR A 158 1.75 10.78 0.84
C THR A 158 1.04 11.94 1.54
N GLY A 159 0.28 12.74 0.81
CA GLY A 159 -0.36 13.95 1.37
C GLY A 159 0.57 15.14 1.62
N TYR A 160 1.84 15.06 1.22
CA TYR A 160 2.77 16.17 1.23
C TYR A 160 3.29 16.46 -0.18
N THR A 161 3.55 17.72 -0.46
CA THR A 161 4.20 18.20 -1.68
C THR A 161 5.59 18.73 -1.38
N LYS A 162 6.43 18.75 -2.41
CA LYS A 162 7.80 19.23 -2.29
C LYS A 162 7.81 20.74 -2.08
N ASP A 163 8.57 21.19 -1.10
CA ASP A 163 8.81 22.60 -0.81
C ASP A 163 10.31 22.88 -0.98
N GLY A 164 10.70 23.36 -2.17
CA GLY A 164 12.11 23.47 -2.54
C GLY A 164 12.76 22.12 -2.87
N MET A 165 14.02 21.91 -2.46
CA MET A 165 14.77 20.70 -2.81
C MET A 165 14.70 19.59 -1.77
N THR A 166 14.66 19.95 -0.49
CA THR A 166 14.80 19.02 0.64
C THR A 166 13.61 19.04 1.61
N SER A 167 12.79 20.08 1.57
CA SER A 167 11.65 20.25 2.47
C SER A 167 10.35 19.72 1.84
N CYS A 168 9.39 19.46 2.73
CA CYS A 168 8.05 19.01 2.39
C CYS A 168 7.04 19.85 3.17
N LYS A 169 5.95 20.21 2.49
CA LYS A 169 4.78 20.88 3.06
C LYS A 169 3.55 20.01 2.86
N LEU A 170 2.56 20.17 3.73
CA LEU A 170 1.27 19.49 3.56
C LEU A 170 0.62 19.93 2.25
N PHE A 171 -0.07 19.01 1.58
CA PHE A 171 -0.86 19.33 0.41
C PHE A 171 -1.92 20.37 0.79
N ASP A 172 -1.85 21.56 0.18
CA ASP A 172 -2.64 22.74 0.52
C ASP A 172 -3.59 23.19 -0.60
N GLU A 173 -3.74 22.38 -1.64
CA GLU A 173 -4.66 22.61 -2.75
C GLU A 173 -5.99 21.87 -2.56
N SER A 174 -6.98 22.16 -3.40
CA SER A 174 -8.28 21.49 -3.36
C SER A 174 -8.23 20.07 -3.90
N PHE A 175 -8.88 19.13 -3.20
CA PHE A 175 -8.97 17.72 -3.58
C PHE A 175 -10.33 17.13 -3.21
N VAL A 176 -10.69 16.02 -3.85
CA VAL A 176 -11.92 15.27 -3.54
C VAL A 176 -11.58 14.12 -2.61
N MET A 177 -12.31 14.02 -1.50
CA MET A 177 -12.23 12.86 -0.60
C MET A 177 -13.20 11.77 -1.04
N VAL A 178 -12.68 10.56 -1.17
CA VAL A 178 -13.46 9.38 -1.56
C VAL A 178 -13.35 8.34 -0.46
N ALA A 179 -14.49 7.98 0.12
CA ALA A 179 -14.61 6.89 1.08
C ALA A 179 -15.17 5.64 0.39
N THR A 180 -14.41 4.54 0.46
CA THR A 180 -14.92 3.18 0.25
C THR A 180 -15.33 2.59 1.61
N LYS A 181 -15.84 1.36 1.63
CA LYS A 181 -16.18 0.66 2.87
C LYS A 181 -15.02 0.51 3.85
N ASN A 182 -13.77 0.53 3.37
CA ASN A 182 -12.58 0.22 4.16
C ASN A 182 -11.41 1.18 3.98
N LYS A 183 -11.57 2.23 3.16
CA LYS A 183 -10.48 3.16 2.86
C LYS A 183 -11.01 4.54 2.52
N ILE A 184 -10.36 5.58 3.02
CA ILE A 184 -10.58 6.97 2.62
C ILE A 184 -9.31 7.46 1.94
N VAL A 185 -9.48 8.11 0.79
CA VAL A 185 -8.38 8.61 -0.04
C VAL A 185 -8.75 9.99 -0.58
N GLY A 186 -7.81 10.93 -0.59
CA GLY A 186 -7.96 12.22 -1.25
C GLY A 186 -7.32 12.22 -2.63
N TYR A 187 -8.06 12.62 -3.66
CA TYR A 187 -7.57 12.77 -5.03
C TYR A 187 -7.50 14.25 -5.40
N PRO A 188 -6.32 14.78 -5.76
CA PRO A 188 -6.17 16.14 -6.26
C PRO A 188 -7.16 16.44 -7.40
N LEU A 189 -7.66 17.68 -7.45
CA LEU A 189 -8.52 18.12 -8.55
C LEU A 189 -7.72 18.46 -9.82
N ASP A 190 -6.45 18.83 -9.67
CA ASP A 190 -5.59 19.19 -10.79
C ASP A 190 -5.13 17.94 -11.57
N GLU A 191 -5.18 18.03 -12.90
CA GLU A 191 -4.76 16.98 -13.82
C GLU A 191 -3.26 16.67 -13.70
N THR A 192 -2.45 17.66 -13.31
CA THR A 192 -0.99 17.50 -13.15
C THR A 192 -0.63 16.49 -12.05
N HIS A 193 -1.51 16.31 -11.05
CA HIS A 193 -1.32 15.44 -9.89
C HIS A 193 -2.20 14.18 -9.92
N GLN A 194 -2.78 13.80 -11.07
CA GLN A 194 -3.74 12.68 -11.19
C GLN A 194 -3.29 11.33 -10.58
N LYS A 195 -1.97 11.10 -10.49
CA LYS A 195 -1.40 9.86 -9.91
C LYS A 195 -1.06 9.97 -8.43
N GLY A 196 -1.12 11.18 -7.86
CA GLY A 196 -0.83 11.47 -6.46
C GLY A 196 -2.04 11.28 -5.57
N ILE A 197 -1.78 11.18 -4.27
CA ILE A 197 -2.82 11.17 -3.23
C ILE A 197 -2.60 12.40 -2.35
N ALA A 198 -3.65 13.18 -2.15
CA ALA A 198 -3.63 14.47 -1.46
C ALA A 198 -3.58 14.38 0.08
N MET A 199 -3.80 13.20 0.65
CA MET A 199 -3.75 12.96 2.10
C MET A 199 -3.30 11.53 2.39
N ASP A 200 -2.75 11.29 3.57
CA ASP A 200 -2.49 9.92 4.03
C ASP A 200 -3.79 9.10 4.06
N PRO A 201 -3.85 7.93 3.39
CA PRO A 201 -5.07 7.13 3.37
C PRO A 201 -5.47 6.66 4.77
N ILE A 202 -6.75 6.83 5.11
CA ILE A 202 -7.30 6.34 6.38
C ILE A 202 -7.94 4.98 6.12
N GLY A 203 -7.49 3.96 6.85
CA GLY A 203 -8.08 2.63 6.83
C GLY A 203 -9.30 2.55 7.76
N GLY A 204 -10.29 1.78 7.35
CA GLY A 204 -11.47 1.48 8.16
C GLY A 204 -11.98 0.06 7.91
N LEU A 205 -12.95 -0.37 8.70
CA LEU A 205 -13.58 -1.69 8.60
C LEU A 205 -14.95 -1.63 7.96
N SER A 206 -15.71 -0.58 8.23
CA SER A 206 -17.07 -0.40 7.70
C SER A 206 -17.46 1.08 7.71
N ILE A 207 -16.73 1.88 6.95
CA ILE A 207 -16.95 3.32 6.80
C ILE A 207 -18.31 3.56 6.14
N THR A 208 -19.10 4.45 6.75
CA THR A 208 -20.43 4.83 6.27
C THR A 208 -20.47 6.23 5.71
N SER A 209 -19.75 7.17 6.32
CA SER A 209 -19.77 8.58 5.94
C SER A 209 -18.51 9.29 6.41
N ILE A 210 -18.18 10.38 5.72
CA ILE A 210 -17.04 11.25 5.99
C ILE A 210 -17.48 12.70 5.85
N ASP A 211 -16.88 13.58 6.64
CA ASP A 211 -16.98 15.02 6.46
C ASP A 211 -15.73 15.69 7.05
N PHE A 212 -15.51 16.97 6.75
CA PHE A 212 -14.25 17.64 7.01
C PHE A 212 -14.43 19.05 7.58
N GLU A 213 -13.59 19.38 8.56
CA GLU A 213 -13.44 20.74 9.06
C GLU A 213 -12.08 21.30 8.60
N PHE A 214 -12.12 22.43 7.90
CA PHE A 214 -10.98 22.94 7.13
C PHE A 214 -9.89 23.62 7.97
N GLU A 215 -10.27 24.42 8.97
CA GLU A 215 -9.30 25.23 9.72
C GLU A 215 -8.44 24.38 10.66
N SER A 216 -9.05 23.45 11.39
CA SER A 216 -8.37 22.46 12.23
C SER A 216 -7.87 21.25 11.45
N ARG A 217 -8.22 21.13 10.15
CA ARG A 217 -7.83 20.02 9.28
C ARG A 217 -8.26 18.67 9.83
N THR A 218 -9.49 18.60 10.33
CA THR A 218 -10.03 17.42 10.99
C THR A 218 -11.02 16.70 10.09
N ILE A 219 -10.75 15.42 9.82
CA ILE A 219 -11.65 14.54 9.11
C ILE A 219 -12.49 13.78 10.13
N PHE A 220 -13.80 13.90 10.05
CA PHE A 220 -14.73 13.08 10.80
C PHE A 220 -15.10 11.86 9.97
N VAL A 221 -15.00 10.68 10.57
CA VAL A 221 -15.29 9.40 9.92
C VAL A 221 -16.27 8.63 10.77
N SER A 222 -17.37 8.20 10.18
CA SER A 222 -18.29 7.26 10.84
C SER A 222 -18.09 5.84 10.35
N GLU A 223 -18.05 4.89 11.29
CA GLU A 223 -17.96 3.45 11.01
C GLU A 223 -19.11 2.69 11.67
N ALA A 224 -19.70 1.73 10.94
CA ALA A 224 -20.82 0.92 11.42
C ALA A 224 -20.40 -0.33 12.23
N SER A 225 -19.13 -0.73 12.17
CA SER A 225 -18.63 -1.92 12.86
C SER A 225 -17.15 -1.81 13.22
N GLY A 226 -16.67 -2.78 13.99
CA GLY A 226 -15.27 -2.85 14.43
C GLY A 226 -14.96 -2.01 15.66
N ILE A 227 -13.68 -1.91 15.99
CA ILE A 227 -13.19 -1.21 17.20
C ILE A 227 -13.50 0.29 17.20
N ASN A 228 -13.85 0.86 16.04
CA ASN A 228 -14.12 2.27 15.81
C ASN A 228 -15.60 2.56 15.52
N LYS A 229 -16.50 1.59 15.77
CA LYS A 229 -17.94 1.77 15.61
C LYS A 229 -18.40 3.08 16.29
N GLY A 230 -18.97 3.99 15.51
CA GLY A 230 -19.27 5.35 15.95
C GLY A 230 -18.63 6.40 15.03
N ILE A 231 -18.36 7.60 15.55
CA ILE A 231 -17.64 8.68 14.86
C ILE A 231 -16.27 8.89 15.50
N THR A 232 -15.26 8.97 14.66
CA THR A 232 -13.86 9.21 15.03
C THR A 232 -13.32 10.40 14.23
N ALA A 233 -12.58 11.28 14.89
CA ALA A 233 -11.89 12.41 14.28
C ALA A 233 -10.42 12.07 14.00
N TYR A 234 -9.97 12.42 12.80
CA TYR A 234 -8.59 12.28 12.32
C TYR A 234 -8.08 13.68 11.96
N ALA A 235 -7.32 14.30 12.86
CA ALA A 235 -6.70 15.59 12.60
C ALA A 235 -5.34 15.41 11.92
N ILE A 236 -5.11 16.12 10.82
CA ILE A 236 -3.85 16.06 10.08
C ILE A 236 -2.72 16.61 10.96
N GLY A 237 -1.73 15.76 11.27
CA GLY A 237 -0.58 16.10 12.11
C GLY A 237 -0.72 15.69 13.58
N GLU A 238 -1.89 15.20 14.02
CA GLU A 238 -2.02 14.53 15.30
C GLU A 238 -1.61 13.05 15.18
N SER A 239 -0.98 12.52 16.22
CA SER A 239 -0.46 11.14 16.23
C SER A 239 -1.52 10.07 16.44
N ALA A 240 -2.70 10.42 16.95
CA ALA A 240 -3.75 9.45 17.29
C ALA A 240 -5.14 9.98 16.93
N PRO A 241 -6.01 9.14 16.32
CA PRO A 241 -7.39 9.50 16.09
C PRO A 241 -8.16 9.60 17.41
N ARG A 242 -9.09 10.56 17.47
CA ARG A 242 -9.88 10.85 18.68
C ARG A 242 -11.30 10.30 18.55
N PRO A 243 -11.77 9.48 19.51
CA PRO A 243 -13.17 9.05 19.53
C PRO A 243 -14.08 10.24 19.84
N ILE A 244 -15.09 10.50 19.01
CA ILE A 244 -16.05 11.61 19.19
C ILE A 244 -17.38 11.07 19.72
N VAL A 245 -17.93 10.09 19.02
CA VAL A 245 -19.14 9.38 19.44
C VAL A 245 -18.82 7.90 19.40
N ARG A 246 -18.98 7.19 20.52
CA ARG A 246 -18.90 5.74 20.56
C ARG A 246 -20.28 5.19 20.84
N ASP A 247 -20.80 4.42 19.90
CA ASP A 247 -22.09 3.75 20.07
C ASP A 247 -21.85 2.34 20.61
N THR A 248 -21.51 2.30 21.90
CA THR A 248 -21.13 1.07 22.62
C THR A 248 -22.33 0.25 23.07
N PHE A 249 -23.56 0.77 22.98
CA PHE A 249 -24.75 0.10 23.49
C PHE A 249 -25.88 0.12 22.46
N GLY A 250 -26.21 -1.06 21.92
CA GLY A 250 -27.35 -1.27 21.03
C GLY A 250 -26.99 -1.57 19.56
N SER A 251 -28.03 -1.79 18.75
CA SER A 251 -27.94 -2.06 17.31
C SER A 251 -27.85 -0.79 16.45
N MET A 252 -27.81 0.38 17.09
CA MET A 252 -27.70 1.67 16.42
C MET A 252 -26.35 1.83 15.71
N THR A 253 -26.42 2.41 14.51
CA THR A 253 -25.28 2.65 13.62
C THR A 253 -25.39 4.02 12.97
N ILE A 254 -24.25 4.69 12.86
CA ILE A 254 -24.18 6.02 12.27
C ILE A 254 -24.15 5.89 10.75
N ARG A 255 -25.14 6.51 10.09
CA ARG A 255 -25.35 6.37 8.64
C ARG A 255 -24.74 7.50 7.85
N SER A 256 -24.86 8.73 8.35
CA SER A 256 -24.31 9.93 7.73
C SER A 256 -23.93 10.93 8.81
N ILE A 257 -22.93 11.74 8.52
CA ILE A 257 -22.51 12.89 9.33
C ILE A 257 -22.54 14.16 8.48
N ALA A 258 -22.64 15.31 9.15
CA ALA A 258 -22.53 16.64 8.56
C ALA A 258 -21.90 17.60 9.58
N VAL A 259 -20.83 18.28 9.17
CA VAL A 259 -20.09 19.25 9.98
C VAL A 259 -20.64 20.65 9.71
N ASP A 260 -21.09 21.32 10.77
CA ASP A 260 -21.34 22.76 10.77
C ASP A 260 -20.09 23.46 11.28
N TRP A 261 -19.27 23.92 10.35
CA TRP A 261 -18.00 24.60 10.65
C TRP A 261 -18.18 26.01 11.21
N ILE A 262 -19.37 26.62 11.09
CA ILE A 262 -19.63 27.97 11.63
C ILE A 262 -19.90 27.89 13.13
N ASN A 263 -20.73 26.93 13.55
CA ASN A 263 -21.13 26.78 14.95
C ASN A 263 -20.36 25.68 15.70
N PHE A 264 -19.43 25.01 15.02
CA PHE A 264 -18.64 23.88 15.53
C PHE A 264 -19.54 22.78 16.11
N ASN A 265 -20.56 22.40 15.34
CA ASN A 265 -21.48 21.33 15.66
C ASN A 265 -21.33 20.18 14.66
N LEU A 266 -21.50 18.96 15.14
CA LEU A 266 -21.52 17.75 14.33
C LEU A 266 -22.91 17.15 14.37
N TYR A 267 -23.58 17.12 13.22
CA TYR A 267 -24.88 16.51 13.03
C TYR A 267 -24.71 15.11 12.48
N PHE A 268 -25.51 14.16 12.95
CA PHE A 268 -25.42 12.79 12.45
C PHE A 268 -26.73 12.04 12.54
N ILE A 269 -26.91 11.09 11.63
CA ILE A 269 -28.05 10.19 11.59
C ILE A 269 -27.65 8.89 12.27
N ASN A 270 -28.34 8.55 13.36
CA ASN A 270 -28.16 7.30 14.06
C ASN A 270 -29.37 6.38 13.84
N GLN A 271 -29.14 5.16 13.36
CA GLN A 271 -30.22 4.28 12.90
C GLN A 271 -30.05 2.85 13.40
N ASP A 272 -31.13 2.27 13.93
CA ASP A 272 -31.30 0.82 14.14
C ASP A 272 -32.45 0.25 13.28
N SER A 273 -32.90 -0.97 13.56
CA SER A 273 -33.99 -1.61 12.79
C SER A 273 -35.34 -0.89 12.96
N GLU A 274 -35.56 -0.23 14.11
CA GLU A 274 -36.84 0.32 14.53
C GLU A 274 -36.89 1.85 14.44
N ARG A 275 -35.75 2.53 14.59
CA ARG A 275 -35.68 3.97 14.81
C ARG A 275 -34.59 4.62 13.99
N THR A 276 -34.83 5.87 13.63
CA THR A 276 -33.86 6.79 13.02
C THR A 276 -33.87 8.09 13.80
N ASN A 277 -32.72 8.45 14.35
CA ASN A 277 -32.53 9.66 15.14
C ASN A 277 -31.64 10.63 14.38
N ILE A 278 -31.98 11.91 14.45
CA ILE A 278 -31.08 13.00 14.06
C ILE A 278 -30.56 13.60 15.36
N GLU A 279 -29.24 13.57 15.51
CA GLU A 279 -28.55 13.99 16.72
C GLU A 279 -27.50 15.05 16.39
N VAL A 280 -27.13 15.82 17.41
CA VAL A 280 -26.09 16.84 17.32
C VAL A 280 -25.19 16.78 18.56
N CYS A 281 -23.90 17.05 18.38
CA CYS A 281 -22.97 17.33 19.47
C CYS A 281 -21.98 18.42 19.04
N LYS A 282 -21.15 18.89 19.97
CA LYS A 282 -19.95 19.68 19.61
C LYS A 282 -18.94 18.80 18.87
N LEU A 283 -18.02 19.42 18.12
CA LEU A 283 -16.98 18.69 17.36
C LEU A 283 -16.08 17.81 18.23
N ASP A 284 -16.02 18.03 19.54
CA ASP A 284 -15.30 17.20 20.51
C ASP A 284 -16.17 16.07 21.11
N GLY A 285 -17.43 15.96 20.69
CA GLY A 285 -18.40 14.97 21.15
C GLY A 285 -19.22 15.39 22.36
N GLN A 286 -18.92 16.55 22.96
CA GLN A 286 -19.65 17.02 24.14
C GLN A 286 -21.06 17.52 23.80
N TYR A 287 -21.91 17.58 24.82
CA TYR A 287 -23.26 18.13 24.74
C TYR A 287 -24.14 17.46 23.66
N ARG A 288 -24.06 16.12 23.58
CA ARG A 288 -24.88 15.33 22.67
C ARG A 288 -26.37 15.53 22.98
N TYR A 289 -27.14 15.87 21.95
CA TYR A 289 -28.57 16.13 22.03
C TYR A 289 -29.30 15.46 20.86
N GLN A 290 -30.42 14.80 21.16
CA GLN A 290 -31.30 14.22 20.14
C GLN A 290 -32.30 15.27 19.67
N ILE A 291 -32.22 15.63 18.39
CA ILE A 291 -33.09 16.65 17.79
C ILE A 291 -34.45 16.06 17.45
N CYS A 292 -34.45 14.90 16.77
CA CYS A 292 -35.66 14.22 16.32
C CYS A 292 -35.47 12.71 16.35
N GLU A 293 -36.57 11.98 16.55
CA GLU A 293 -36.64 10.53 16.49
C GLU A 293 -37.82 10.09 15.63
N PHE A 294 -37.54 9.21 14.67
CA PHE A 294 -38.51 8.65 13.75
C PHE A 294 -38.60 7.15 13.97
N HIS A 295 -39.81 6.66 14.24
CA HIS A 295 -40.07 5.23 14.35
C HIS A 295 -40.48 4.68 12.99
N ARG A 296 -39.95 3.50 12.65
CA ARG A 296 -40.35 2.76 11.46
C ARG A 296 -41.71 2.14 11.72
N THR A 297 -42.77 2.85 11.38
CA THR A 297 -44.13 2.32 11.46
C THR A 297 -44.30 1.27 10.37
N ASN A 298 -44.50 0.00 10.74
CA ASN A 298 -45.27 -0.90 9.89
C ASN A 298 -46.64 -0.24 9.68
N ASP A 299 -47.12 -0.19 8.45
CA ASP A 299 -48.32 0.54 8.02
C ASP A 299 -49.40 0.71 9.11
N ASN A 300 -49.86 1.96 9.27
CA ASN A 300 -51.08 2.39 10.01
C ASN A 300 -51.00 2.92 11.45
N GLN A 301 -49.94 3.61 11.94
CA GLN A 301 -50.16 4.53 13.08
C GLN A 301 -49.41 5.86 12.97
N GLN A 302 -50.15 6.93 13.30
CA GLN A 302 -49.79 8.35 13.20
C GLN A 302 -48.47 8.68 13.89
N GLN A 303 -47.64 9.48 13.20
CA GLN A 303 -46.49 10.17 13.77
C GLN A 303 -46.93 11.04 14.95
N ARG A 304 -46.37 10.82 16.14
CA ARG A 304 -46.45 11.77 17.26
C ARG A 304 -45.15 12.58 17.31
N PHE A 305 -45.29 13.89 17.18
CA PHE A 305 -44.27 14.86 17.56
C PHE A 305 -44.44 15.13 19.06
N TYR A 306 -43.37 14.97 19.84
CA TYR A 306 -43.26 15.46 21.21
C TYR A 306 -42.16 16.53 21.27
#